data_AF-L0AK01-F1
#
_entry.id   AF-L0AK01-F1
#
_cell.length_a   1.000
_cell.length_b   1.000
_cell.length_c   1.000
_cell.angle_alpha   90.00
_cell.angle_beta   90.00
_cell.angle_gamma   90.00
#
_symmetry.space_group_name_H-M   'P 1'
#
loop_
_entity.id
_entity.type
_entity.pdbx_description
1 polymer ?
#
loop_
_entity_poly.entity_id
_entity_poly.type
_entity_poly.pdbx_seq_one_letter_code
_entity_poly.pdbx_strand_id
1 'polypeptide(L)'
;MQRVIDRKLYDTDQAEQIARYAPLTDKGDFNYLIETLYKTSDGEYFLHGDGGAATKWAEKISNKRMSSEEIQLLTDEEALNWCEERAVDGEIVVEEFSHLVET
;
A
#
# COMPACT_ATOMS: atom_id res chain seq x y z
N MET A 1 7.93 4.61 7.38
CA MET A 1 8.45 3.25 7.12
C MET A 1 9.44 3.33 5.97
N GLN A 2 10.61 2.69 6.12
CA GLN A 2 11.65 2.69 5.09
C GLN A 2 12.19 1.28 4.87
N ARG A 3 12.39 0.87 3.61
CA ARG A 3 12.93 -0.44 3.27
C ARG A 3 13.79 -0.37 2.01
N VAL A 4 14.89 -1.11 2.00
CA VAL A 4 15.70 -1.28 0.79
C VAL A 4 15.24 -2.54 0.06
N ILE A 5 14.76 -2.37 -1.17
CA ILE A 5 14.32 -3.45 -2.05
C ILE A 5 15.06 -3.27 -3.38
N ASP A 6 15.67 -4.35 -3.91
CA ASP A 6 16.46 -4.31 -5.15
C ASP A 6 17.52 -3.19 -5.21
N ARG A 7 18.18 -2.94 -4.07
CA ARG A 7 19.21 -1.88 -3.88
C ARG A 7 18.67 -0.45 -3.99
N LYS A 8 17.35 -0.25 -4.02
CA LYS A 8 16.69 1.05 -3.98
C LYS A 8 16.02 1.26 -2.61
N LEU A 9 16.09 2.49 -2.09
CA LEU A 9 15.42 2.89 -0.85
C LEU A 9 13.99 3.31 -1.17
N TYR A 10 13.03 2.68 -0.50
CA TYR A 10 11.63 3.07 -0.49
C TYR A 10 11.31 3.65 0.88
N ASP A 11 10.83 4.88 0.91
CA ASP A 11 10.62 5.66 2.13
C ASP A 11 9.28 6.37 2.05
N THR A 12 8.37 6.05 2.96
CA THR A 12 7.03 6.65 3.01
C THR A 12 7.04 8.14 3.35
N ASP A 13 8.11 8.66 3.96
CA ASP A 13 8.25 10.07 4.32
C ASP A 13 8.76 10.92 3.15
N GLN A 14 9.42 10.30 2.16
CA GLN A 14 9.92 10.97 0.95
C GLN A 14 9.08 10.71 -0.30
N ALA A 15 8.21 9.70 -0.25
CA ALA A 15 7.30 9.38 -1.33
C ALA A 15 6.01 10.20 -1.26
N GLU A 16 5.37 10.42 -2.40
CA GLU A 16 4.08 11.06 -2.49
C GLU A 16 2.97 10.07 -2.11
N GLN A 17 2.07 10.49 -1.21
CA GLN A 17 0.93 9.68 -0.82
C GLN A 17 -0.21 9.88 -1.83
N ILE A 18 -0.54 8.84 -2.59
CA ILE A 18 -1.61 8.89 -3.59
C ILE A 18 -2.97 8.65 -2.94
N ALA A 19 -3.09 7.56 -2.18
CA ALA A 19 -4.35 7.16 -1.58
C ALA A 19 -4.15 6.34 -0.31
N ARG A 20 -5.12 6.40 0.59
CA ARG A 20 -5.10 5.68 1.86
C ARG A 20 -6.42 4.95 2.09
N TYR A 21 -6.31 3.66 2.34
CA TYR A 21 -7.41 2.78 2.70
C TYR A 21 -7.23 2.29 4.13
N ALA A 22 -8.15 2.67 5.03
CA ALA A 22 -8.03 2.36 6.46
C ALA A 22 -9.41 2.08 7.09
N PRO A 23 -10.07 0.95 6.74
CA PRO A 23 -11.41 0.62 7.22
C PRO A 23 -11.44 0.32 8.73
N LEU A 24 -10.33 -0.14 9.29
CA LEU A 24 -10.18 -0.44 10.70
C LEU A 24 -8.79 -0.04 11.18
N THR A 25 -8.73 0.97 12.05
CA THR A 25 -7.48 1.56 12.53
C THR A 25 -7.12 1.18 13.97
N ASP A 26 -7.99 0.42 14.65
CA ASP A 26 -7.73 0.00 16.03
C ASP A 26 -6.65 -1.08 16.06
N LYS A 27 -5.42 -0.70 16.40
CA LYS A 27 -4.28 -1.63 16.47
C LYS A 27 -4.43 -2.74 17.52
N GLY A 28 -5.42 -2.65 18.41
CA GLY A 28 -5.78 -3.74 19.31
C GLY A 28 -6.55 -4.88 18.63
N ASP A 29 -7.17 -4.63 17.48
CA ASP A 29 -7.94 -5.62 16.73
C ASP A 29 -7.03 -6.42 15.79
N PHE A 30 -7.13 -7.75 15.80
CA PHE A 30 -6.33 -8.59 14.91
C PHE A 30 -6.62 -8.34 13.42
N ASN A 31 -7.75 -7.71 13.07
CA ASN A 31 -8.18 -7.39 11.72
C ASN A 31 -7.88 -5.95 11.31
N TYR A 32 -7.21 -5.14 12.15
CA TYR A 32 -6.87 -3.77 11.76
C TYR A 32 -6.08 -3.78 10.45
N LEU A 33 -6.40 -2.86 9.57
CA LEU A 33 -5.84 -2.80 8.23
C LEU A 33 -5.72 -1.35 7.80
N ILE A 34 -4.49 -0.95 7.52
CA ILE A 34 -4.14 0.33 6.92
C ILE A 34 -3.26 0.02 5.72
N GLU A 35 -3.71 0.43 4.55
CA GLU A 35 -2.93 0.36 3.32
C GLU A 35 -2.82 1.76 2.74
N THR A 36 -1.62 2.16 2.37
CA THR A 36 -1.37 3.46 1.76
C THR A 36 -0.54 3.26 0.50
N LEU A 37 -1.07 3.71 -0.63
CA LEU A 37 -0.39 3.71 -1.91
C LEU A 37 0.49 4.95 -2.01
N TYR A 38 1.76 4.72 -2.33
CA TYR A 38 2.77 5.76 -2.50
C TYR A 38 3.38 5.71 -3.89
N LYS A 39 3.89 6.86 -4.33
CA LYS A 39 4.66 7.03 -5.55
C LYS A 39 6.01 7.66 -5.23
N THR A 40 7.07 7.05 -5.71
CA THR A 40 8.43 7.59 -5.57
C THR A 40 8.65 8.76 -6.52
N SER A 41 9.68 9.57 -6.28
CA SER A 41 10.08 10.66 -7.19
C SER A 41 10.44 10.18 -8.60
N ASP A 42 10.80 8.91 -8.75
CA ASP A 42 11.14 8.30 -10.04
C ASP A 42 9.89 7.69 -10.74
N GLY A 43 8.70 7.82 -10.14
CA GLY A 43 7.43 7.36 -10.70
C GLY A 43 7.05 5.91 -10.35
N GLU A 44 7.87 5.18 -9.58
CA GLU A 44 7.53 3.81 -9.16
C GLU A 44 6.52 3.81 -8.01
N TYR A 45 5.56 2.90 -8.06
CA TYR A 45 4.53 2.73 -7.04
C TYR A 45 4.90 1.66 -6.02
N PHE A 46 4.51 1.90 -4.77
CA PHE A 46 4.59 0.89 -3.72
C PHE A 46 3.49 1.06 -2.70
N LEU A 47 3.07 -0.07 -2.13
CA LEU A 47 2.05 -0.14 -1.10
C LEU A 47 2.72 -0.33 0.26
N HIS A 48 2.40 0.55 1.19
CA HIS A 48 2.70 0.35 2.60
C HIS A 48 1.47 -0.25 3.27
N GLY A 49 1.57 -1.51 3.67
CA GLY A 49 0.53 -2.21 4.42
C GLY A 49 0.93 -2.36 5.88
N ASP A 50 0.11 -1.83 6.78
CA ASP A 50 0.18 -2.03 8.23
C ASP A 50 -1.08 -2.80 8.64
N GLY A 51 -0.91 -4.04 9.10
CA GLY A 51 -2.03 -4.93 9.34
C GLY A 51 -1.86 -5.85 10.54
N GLY A 52 -2.99 -6.14 11.19
CA GLY A 52 -3.08 -7.05 12.31
C GLY A 52 -2.83 -8.51 11.92
N ALA A 53 -2.70 -9.38 12.92
CA ALA A 53 -2.34 -10.79 12.76
C ALA A 53 -3.32 -11.62 11.89
N ALA A 54 -4.54 -11.13 11.66
CA ALA A 54 -5.55 -11.77 10.81
C ALA A 54 -5.60 -11.19 9.38
N THR A 55 -4.71 -10.28 9.02
CA THR A 55 -4.65 -9.66 7.69
C THR A 55 -3.61 -10.32 6.77
N LYS A 56 -3.61 -9.95 5.49
CA LYS A 56 -2.59 -10.41 4.52
C LYS A 56 -1.17 -9.92 4.88
N TRP A 57 -1.08 -8.82 5.62
CA TRP A 57 0.18 -8.21 6.07
C TRP A 57 0.74 -8.85 7.33
N ALA A 58 0.06 -9.85 7.89
CA ALA A 58 0.52 -10.52 9.10
C ALA A 58 1.81 -11.31 8.87
N GLU A 59 2.86 -11.00 9.64
CA GLU A 59 4.11 -11.73 9.63
C GLU A 59 3.96 -13.07 10.37
N LYS A 60 4.50 -14.15 9.79
CA LYS A 60 4.51 -15.47 10.42
C LYS A 60 5.81 -15.67 11.18
N ILE A 61 5.71 -15.69 12.51
CA ILE A 61 6.82 -15.99 13.40
C ILE A 61 6.55 -17.33 14.10
N SER A 62 7.30 -18.35 13.70
CA SER A 62 7.11 -19.75 14.15
C SER A 62 5.67 -20.23 13.85
N ASN A 63 4.92 -20.64 14.87
CA ASN A 63 3.53 -21.09 14.77
C ASN A 63 2.51 -19.98 15.09
N LYS A 64 2.94 -18.71 15.11
CA LYS A 64 2.07 -17.55 15.37
C LYS A 64 2.08 -16.59 14.19
N ARG A 65 0.97 -15.87 14.02
CA ARG A 65 0.90 -14.69 13.15
C ARG A 65 0.91 -13.46 14.05
N MET A 66 1.67 -12.46 13.69
CA MET A 66 1.74 -11.19 14.40
C MET A 66 1.39 -10.06 13.45
N SER A 67 0.94 -8.94 14.01
CA SER A 67 0.79 -7.71 13.25
C SER A 67 2.15 -7.31 12.68
N SER A 68 2.16 -6.81 11.45
CA SER A 68 3.39 -6.35 10.81
C SER A 68 3.08 -5.22 9.82
N GLU A 69 4.13 -4.50 9.48
CA GLU A 69 4.15 -3.50 8.43
C GLU A 69 5.12 -3.91 7.32
N GLU A 70 4.68 -3.88 6.07
CA GLU A 70 5.51 -4.22 4.91
C GLU A 70 5.35 -3.22 3.77
N ILE A 71 6.39 -3.17 2.92
CA ILE A 71 6.38 -2.47 1.64
C ILE A 71 6.29 -3.52 0.55
N GLN A 72 5.29 -3.40 -0.32
CA GLN A 72 5.15 -4.20 -1.53
C GLN A 72 5.28 -3.28 -2.74
N LEU A 73 6.20 -3.59 -3.66
CA LEU A 73 6.31 -2.87 -4.93
C LEU A 73 5.15 -3.25 -5.83
N LEU A 74 4.64 -2.28 -6.60
CA LEU A 74 3.53 -2.47 -7.53
C LEU A 74 3.92 -1.93 -8.91
N THR A 75 3.49 -2.61 -9.96
CA THR A 75 3.41 -2.02 -11.30
C THR A 75 2.26 -1.00 -11.37
N ASP A 76 2.23 -0.17 -12.41
CA ASP A 76 1.11 0.76 -12.66
C ASP A 76 -0.24 0.02 -12.72
N GLU A 77 -0.29 -1.15 -13.37
CA GLU A 77 -1.50 -1.98 -13.43
C GLU A 77 -1.90 -2.51 -12.04
N GLU A 78 -0.94 -2.97 -11.23
CA GLU A 78 -1.22 -3.44 -9.87
C GLU A 78 -1.68 -2.31 -8.94
N ALA A 79 -1.12 -1.11 -9.11
CA ALA A 79 -1.51 0.09 -8.37
C ALA A 79 -2.92 0.57 -8.77
N LEU A 80 -3.25 0.54 -10.07
CA LEU A 80 -4.59 0.84 -10.57
C LEU A 80 -5.61 -0.18 -10.05
N ASN A 81 -5.32 -1.48 -10.16
CA ASN A 81 -6.19 -2.54 -9.63
C ASN A 81 -6.45 -2.33 -8.13
N TRP A 82 -5.43 -1.98 -7.35
CA TRP A 82 -5.60 -1.68 -5.93
C TRP A 82 -6.52 -0.48 -5.70
N CYS A 83 -6.39 0.59 -6.50
CA CYS A 83 -7.28 1.75 -6.40
C CYS A 83 -8.75 1.37 -6.67
N GLU A 84 -9.00 0.54 -7.68
CA GLU A 84 -10.34 0.04 -7.99
C GLU A 84 -10.90 -0.85 -6.86
N GLU A 85 -10.11 -1.80 -6.37
CA GLU A 85 -10.50 -2.71 -5.28
C GLU A 85 -10.83 -1.97 -3.98
N ARG A 86 -10.15 -0.85 -3.71
CA ARG A 86 -10.34 -0.03 -2.51
C ARG A 86 -11.32 1.12 -2.70
N ALA A 87 -11.90 1.26 -3.89
CA ALA A 87 -12.79 2.36 -4.27
C ALA A 87 -12.18 3.74 -3.96
N VAL A 88 -10.93 3.94 -4.39
CA VAL A 88 -10.24 5.23 -4.35
C VAL A 88 -11.00 6.24 -5.22
N ASP A 89 -10.90 7.52 -4.87
CA ASP A 89 -11.55 8.61 -5.62
C ASP A 89 -11.15 8.58 -7.10
N GLY A 90 -12.15 8.61 -7.99
CA GLY A 90 -11.94 8.56 -9.43
C GLY A 90 -11.14 9.74 -9.98
N GLU A 91 -11.17 10.91 -9.34
CA GLU A 91 -10.33 12.06 -9.74
C GLU A 91 -8.85 11.72 -9.59
N ILE A 92 -8.46 11.11 -8.45
CA ILE A 92 -7.09 10.65 -8.18
C ILE A 92 -6.69 9.56 -9.19
N VAL A 93 -7.59 8.61 -9.44
CA VAL A 93 -7.32 7.49 -10.37
C VAL A 93 -7.08 8.01 -11.79
N VAL A 94 -7.89 8.94 -12.28
CA VAL A 94 -7.72 9.55 -13.60
C VAL A 94 -6.45 10.39 -13.66
N GLU A 95 -6.14 11.18 -12.63
CA GLU A 95 -4.92 11.99 -12.59
C GLU A 95 -3.65 11.12 -12.70
N GLU A 96 -3.57 10.06 -11.90
CA GLU A 96 -2.37 9.23 -11.80
C GLU A 96 -2.26 8.16 -12.90
N PHE A 97 -3.39 7.58 -13.31
CA PHE A 97 -3.44 6.43 -14.22
C PHE A 97 -4.13 6.74 -15.55
N SER A 98 -4.29 8.01 -15.93
CA SER A 98 -4.89 8.43 -17.24
C SER A 98 -4.36 7.68 -18.46
N HIS A 99 -3.13 7.16 -18.42
CA HIS A 99 -2.52 6.38 -19.49
C HIS A 99 -3.01 4.92 -19.57
N LEU A 100 -3.72 4.43 -18.55
CA LEU A 100 -4.30 3.08 -18.45
C LEU A 100 -5.84 3.08 -18.41
N VAL A 101 -6.49 4.23 -18.12
CA VAL A 101 -7.96 4.32 -18.07
C VAL A 101 -8.53 4.86 -19.37
N GLU A 102 -9.55 4.21 -19.92
CA GLU A 102 -10.37 4.79 -21.00
C GLU A 102 -11.30 5.85 -20.42
N THR A 103 -11.22 7.09 -20.93
CA THR A 103 -12.03 8.25 -20.48
C THR A 103 -12.98 8.75 -21.55
#